data_AF-A0A9P8MVX7-F1
#
_entry.id   AF-A0A9P8MVX7-F1
#
_cell.length_a   1.000
_cell.length_b   1.000
_cell.length_c   1.000
_cell.angle_alpha   90.00
_cell.angle_beta   90.00
_cell.angle_gamma   90.00
#
_symmetry.space_group_name_H-M   'P 1'
#
loop_
_entity.id
_entity.type
_entity.pdbx_description
1 polymer ?
#
loop_
_entity_poly.entity_id
_entity_poly.type
_entity_poly.pdbx_seq_one_letter_code
_entity_poly.pdbx_strand_id
1 'polypeptide(L)'
;MTTIDPKAIDRHQRYVEERARASYIASIAQPEASFDVSVAAQVQTPEDKDYAILNKRLQWQMDHQLRGLTYKPIDLATAKLMVFTDGSFANNKDLSSQLGFVITLVNETNHKEKQFEISGNIVHWSSTKCKRVTRSVLASEIYGMANGFDIGISLR
;
A
#
# COMPACT_ATOMS: atom_id res chain seq x y z
N MET A 1 18.12 -0.56 -7.94
CA MET A 1 17.49 -1.47 -6.99
C MET A 1 18.00 -2.86 -7.31
N THR A 2 18.38 -3.61 -6.29
CA THR A 2 18.99 -4.95 -6.43
C THR A 2 18.57 -5.83 -5.27
N THR A 3 18.58 -7.14 -5.45
CA THR A 3 18.39 -8.08 -4.35
C THR A 3 19.60 -8.06 -3.40
N ILE A 4 19.34 -8.37 -2.14
CA ILE A 4 20.34 -8.36 -1.06
C ILE A 4 20.91 -9.77 -0.93
N ASP A 5 22.23 -9.91 -0.99
CA ASP A 5 22.88 -11.19 -0.67
C ASP A 5 22.80 -11.45 0.85
N PRO A 6 22.14 -12.52 1.31
CA PRO A 6 22.04 -12.84 2.74
C PRO A 6 23.39 -13.12 3.42
N LYS A 7 24.45 -13.43 2.66
CA LYS A 7 25.79 -13.71 3.19
C LYS A 7 26.70 -12.48 3.22
N ALA A 8 26.27 -11.36 2.66
CA ALA A 8 27.07 -10.14 2.64
C ALA A 8 27.24 -9.55 4.05
N ILE A 9 28.45 -9.04 4.34
CA ILE A 9 28.78 -8.44 5.63
C ILE A 9 27.95 -7.17 5.88
N ASP A 10 27.62 -6.43 4.82
CA ASP A 10 26.83 -5.20 4.84
C ASP A 10 25.32 -5.44 4.62
N ARG A 11 24.83 -6.69 4.75
CA ARG A 11 23.44 -7.04 4.43
C ARG A 11 22.40 -6.19 5.15
N HIS A 12 22.63 -5.83 6.41
CA HIS A 12 21.70 -5.02 7.21
C HIS A 12 21.55 -3.61 6.63
N GLN A 13 22.68 -2.98 6.29
CA GLN A 13 22.69 -1.67 5.64
C GLN A 13 21.96 -1.73 4.29
N ARG A 14 22.27 -2.74 3.47
CA ARG A 14 21.59 -2.96 2.18
C ARG A 14 20.10 -3.20 2.33
N TYR A 15 19.67 -3.88 3.39
CA TYR A 15 18.25 -4.07 3.70
C TYR A 15 17.53 -2.74 3.87
N VAL A 16 18.09 -1.83 4.66
CA VAL A 16 17.50 -0.50 4.89
C VAL A 16 17.46 0.31 3.59
N GLU A 17 18.55 0.30 2.83
CA GLU A 17 18.67 1.05 1.57
C GLU A 17 17.71 0.56 0.49
N GLU A 18 17.72 -0.75 0.19
CA GLU A 18 16.89 -1.32 -0.87
C GLU A 18 15.42 -1.27 -0.52
N ARG A 19 15.06 -1.48 0.76
CA ARG A 19 13.70 -1.25 1.25
C ARG A 19 13.24 0.18 1.03
N ALA A 20 14.09 1.17 1.29
CA ALA A 20 13.74 2.58 1.09
C ALA A 20 13.54 2.89 -0.40
N ARG A 21 14.41 2.40 -1.29
CA ARG A 21 14.27 2.53 -2.74
C ARG A 21 12.98 1.86 -3.25
N ALA A 22 12.70 0.65 -2.76
CA ALA A 22 11.47 -0.09 -3.05
C ALA A 22 10.22 0.68 -2.62
N SER A 23 10.25 1.28 -1.43
CA SER A 23 9.15 2.09 -0.88
C SER A 23 8.88 3.32 -1.74
N TYR A 24 9.92 3.98 -2.22
CA TYR A 24 9.78 5.11 -3.14
C TYR A 24 9.02 4.69 -4.41
N ILE A 25 9.47 3.63 -5.08
CA ILE A 25 8.82 3.10 -6.29
C ILE A 25 7.37 2.67 -6.01
N ALA A 26 7.15 2.00 -4.88
CA ALA A 26 5.81 1.54 -4.46
C ALA A 26 4.85 2.72 -4.23
N SER A 27 5.35 3.85 -3.72
CA SER A 27 4.54 5.04 -3.43
C SER A 27 4.19 5.90 -4.65
N ILE A 28 4.88 5.70 -5.79
CA ILE A 28 4.69 6.53 -6.99
C ILE A 28 4.07 5.77 -8.17
N ALA A 29 4.30 4.46 -8.28
CA ALA A 29 3.95 3.72 -9.49
C ALA A 29 3.38 2.32 -9.23
N GLN A 30 3.72 1.68 -8.12
CA GLN A 30 3.42 0.27 -7.86
C GLN A 30 2.66 0.08 -6.54
N PRO A 31 1.37 0.44 -6.46
CA PRO A 31 0.58 0.29 -5.26
C PRO A 31 0.59 -1.13 -4.69
N GLU A 32 0.72 -2.15 -5.55
CA GLU A 32 0.77 -3.56 -5.17
C GLU A 32 1.97 -3.92 -4.28
N ALA A 33 3.05 -3.14 -4.33
CA ALA A 33 4.23 -3.36 -3.51
C ALA A 33 4.14 -2.72 -2.12
N SER A 34 3.19 -1.78 -1.91
CA SER A 34 3.13 -0.92 -0.73
C SER A 34 3.00 -1.68 0.59
N PHE A 35 2.26 -2.78 0.60
CA PHE A 35 2.10 -3.61 1.79
C PHE A 35 3.43 -4.26 2.20
N ASP A 36 4.09 -4.96 1.28
CA ASP A 36 5.31 -5.72 1.59
C ASP A 36 6.46 -4.82 2.03
N VAL A 37 6.62 -3.66 1.38
CA VAL A 37 7.64 -2.68 1.76
C VAL A 37 7.31 -2.03 3.12
N SER A 38 6.02 -1.80 3.42
CA SER A 38 5.58 -1.35 4.74
C SER A 38 5.83 -2.40 5.84
N VAL A 39 5.64 -3.69 5.56
CA VAL A 39 5.97 -4.76 6.51
C VAL A 39 7.47 -4.82 6.75
N ALA A 40 8.28 -4.77 5.68
CA ALA A 40 9.73 -4.66 5.79
C ALA A 40 10.17 -3.40 6.55
N ALA A 41 9.39 -2.31 6.50
CA ALA A 41 9.68 -1.06 7.21
C ALA A 41 9.70 -1.24 8.74
N GLN A 42 8.94 -2.21 9.23
CA GLN A 42 8.74 -2.48 10.65
C GLN A 42 9.83 -3.36 11.27
N VAL A 43 10.67 -3.98 10.45
CA VAL A 43 11.75 -4.88 10.90
C VAL A 43 12.99 -4.05 11.24
N GLN A 44 13.36 -4.00 12.52
CA GLN A 44 14.57 -3.32 13.00
C GLN A 44 15.83 -4.20 12.87
N THR A 45 15.67 -5.49 13.17
CA THR A 45 16.75 -6.48 13.12
C THR A 45 16.31 -7.61 12.19
N PRO A 46 16.63 -7.54 10.89
CA PRO A 46 16.17 -8.51 9.91
C PRO A 46 16.83 -9.87 10.09
N GLU A 47 16.00 -10.92 10.13
CA GLU A 47 16.43 -12.32 10.08
C GLU A 47 16.47 -12.81 8.62
N ASP A 48 17.07 -13.97 8.37
CA ASP A 48 17.22 -14.56 7.01
C ASP A 48 15.89 -14.63 6.23
N LYS A 49 14.78 -14.91 6.94
CA LYS A 49 13.42 -14.91 6.36
C LYS A 49 12.99 -13.52 5.85
N ASP A 50 13.39 -12.45 6.53
CA ASP A 50 13.01 -11.08 6.18
C ASP A 50 13.75 -10.62 4.92
N TYR A 51 15.02 -11.01 4.76
CA TYR A 51 15.75 -10.81 3.51
C TYR A 51 15.09 -11.56 2.35
N ALA A 52 14.68 -12.82 2.56
CA ALA A 52 14.01 -13.60 1.52
C ALA A 52 12.68 -12.97 1.06
N ILE A 53 11.86 -12.51 2.02
CA ILE A 53 10.58 -11.85 1.74
C ILE A 53 10.82 -10.53 0.98
N LEU A 54 11.74 -9.68 1.47
CA LEU A 54 12.05 -8.42 0.81
C LEU A 54 12.61 -8.65 -0.59
N ASN A 55 13.57 -9.57 -0.75
CA ASN A 55 14.16 -9.90 -2.05
C ASN A 55 13.11 -10.38 -3.07
N LYS A 56 12.13 -11.16 -2.64
CA LYS A 56 11.03 -11.57 -3.51
C LYS A 56 10.27 -10.36 -4.06
N ARG A 57 10.00 -9.37 -3.20
CA ARG A 57 9.32 -8.14 -3.62
C ARG A 57 10.22 -7.26 -4.49
N LEU A 58 11.50 -7.08 -4.13
CA LEU A 58 12.47 -6.34 -4.92
C LEU A 58 12.59 -6.91 -6.33
N GLN A 59 12.74 -8.23 -6.46
CA GLN A 59 12.80 -8.91 -7.74
C GLN A 59 11.52 -8.68 -8.55
N TRP A 60 10.35 -8.85 -7.92
CA TRP A 60 9.08 -8.57 -8.58
C TRP A 60 8.99 -7.14 -9.12
N GLN A 61 9.41 -6.14 -8.33
CA GLN A 61 9.39 -4.75 -8.79
C GLN A 61 10.37 -4.50 -9.95
N MET A 62 11.53 -5.15 -9.96
CA MET A 62 12.51 -5.10 -11.05
C MET A 62 12.00 -5.78 -12.32
N ASP A 63 11.26 -6.88 -12.19
CA ASP A 63 10.68 -7.60 -13.34
C ASP A 63 9.48 -6.85 -13.95
N HIS A 64 8.82 -5.99 -13.16
CA HIS A 64 7.60 -5.27 -13.53
C HIS A 64 7.82 -3.75 -13.64
N GLN A 65 8.97 -3.31 -14.15
CA GLN A 65 9.29 -1.87 -14.27
C GLN A 65 8.28 -1.07 -15.10
N LEU A 66 7.63 -1.70 -16.09
CA LEU A 66 6.63 -1.06 -16.93
C LEU A 66 5.22 -1.07 -16.32
N ARG A 67 5.03 -1.74 -15.17
CA ARG A 67 3.76 -1.81 -14.47
C ARG A 67 3.62 -0.57 -13.59
N GLY A 68 3.04 0.47 -14.18
CA GLY A 68 2.74 1.75 -13.53
C GLY A 68 1.26 2.14 -13.66
N LEU A 69 0.91 3.28 -13.07
CA LEU A 69 -0.45 3.82 -13.17
C LEU A 69 -0.73 4.35 -14.59
N THR A 70 -1.86 3.94 -15.16
CA THR A 70 -2.36 4.47 -16.42
C THR A 70 -3.51 5.42 -16.15
N TYR A 71 -3.30 6.71 -16.44
CA TYR A 71 -4.32 7.73 -16.27
C TYR A 71 -5.21 7.84 -17.51
N LYS A 72 -6.52 7.80 -17.30
CA LYS A 72 -7.54 8.01 -18.31
C LYS A 72 -8.17 9.40 -18.15
N PRO A 73 -8.67 10.00 -19.24
CA PRO A 73 -9.49 11.21 -19.13
C PRO A 73 -10.71 10.96 -18.22
N ILE A 74 -11.02 11.94 -17.37
CA ILE A 74 -12.16 11.93 -16.45
C ILE A 74 -12.97 13.18 -16.73
N ASP A 75 -14.29 13.03 -16.81
CA ASP A 75 -15.20 14.17 -16.86
C ASP A 75 -15.33 14.77 -15.46
N LEU A 76 -14.74 15.95 -15.25
CA LEU A 76 -14.75 16.62 -13.95
C LEU A 76 -16.15 17.07 -13.50
N ALA A 77 -17.09 17.25 -14.43
CA ALA A 77 -18.46 17.66 -14.07
C ALA A 77 -19.21 16.56 -13.30
N THR A 78 -18.88 15.29 -13.57
CA THR A 78 -19.49 14.11 -12.94
C THR A 78 -18.50 13.32 -12.08
N ALA A 79 -17.28 13.83 -11.90
CA ALA A 79 -16.23 13.14 -11.15
C ALA A 79 -16.56 13.07 -9.65
N LYS A 80 -16.22 11.94 -9.06
CA LYS A 80 -16.37 11.65 -7.64
C LYS A 80 -15.05 11.19 -7.07
N LEU A 81 -14.73 11.69 -5.88
CA LEU A 81 -13.62 11.19 -5.08
C LEU A 81 -14.13 10.01 -4.25
N MET A 82 -13.59 8.82 -4.49
CA MET A 82 -13.92 7.62 -3.73
C MET A 82 -12.71 7.13 -2.95
N VAL A 83 -12.93 6.83 -1.68
CA VAL A 83 -11.92 6.27 -0.77
C VAL A 83 -12.31 4.83 -0.43
N PHE A 84 -11.45 3.89 -0.79
CA PHE A 84 -11.55 2.49 -0.40
C PHE A 84 -10.58 2.25 0.74
N THR A 85 -11.08 1.70 1.85
CA THR A 85 -10.26 1.45 3.05
C THR A 85 -10.39 0.01 3.47
N ASP A 86 -9.29 -0.57 3.92
CA ASP A 86 -9.26 -1.91 4.48
C ASP A 86 -8.32 -1.97 5.70
N GLY A 87 -8.69 -2.79 6.68
CA GLY A 87 -7.93 -3.00 7.91
C GLY A 87 -7.62 -4.48 8.10
N SER A 88 -6.35 -4.86 7.95
CA SER A 88 -5.90 -6.23 8.19
C SER A 88 -5.56 -6.41 9.68
N PHE A 89 -6.46 -7.10 10.40
CA PHE A 89 -6.36 -7.30 11.84
C PHE A 89 -5.23 -8.24 12.25
N ALA A 90 -4.40 -7.82 13.21
CA ALA A 90 -3.37 -8.62 13.88
C ALA A 90 -2.45 -9.43 12.94
N ASN A 91 -2.23 -8.93 11.73
CA ASN A 91 -1.50 -9.63 10.68
C ASN A 91 0.03 -9.42 10.77
N ASN A 92 0.49 -8.44 11.53
CA ASN A 92 1.92 -8.26 11.76
C ASN A 92 2.44 -9.25 12.81
N LYS A 93 3.76 -9.52 12.80
CA LYS A 93 4.41 -10.44 13.75
C LYS A 93 4.16 -10.08 15.23
N ASP A 94 3.95 -8.81 15.52
CA ASP A 94 3.67 -8.28 16.86
C ASP A 94 2.17 -8.16 17.17
N LEU A 95 1.32 -8.82 16.37
CA LEU A 95 -0.16 -8.78 16.46
C LEU A 95 -0.77 -7.39 16.26
N SER A 96 0.01 -6.44 15.75
CA SER A 96 -0.53 -5.16 15.29
C SER A 96 -1.24 -5.32 13.94
N SER A 97 -2.10 -4.37 13.63
CA SER A 97 -2.88 -4.36 12.40
C SER A 97 -2.23 -3.50 11.33
N GLN A 98 -2.46 -3.84 10.06
CA GLN A 98 -2.14 -2.98 8.92
C GLN A 98 -3.39 -2.24 8.48
N LEU A 99 -3.26 -0.95 8.21
CA LEU A 99 -4.30 -0.11 7.64
C LEU A 99 -3.92 0.22 6.21
N GLY A 100 -4.85 0.01 5.29
CA GLY A 100 -4.70 0.30 3.87
C GLY A 100 -5.80 1.22 3.38
N PHE A 101 -5.47 2.09 2.44
CA PHE A 101 -6.48 2.79 1.65
C PHE A 101 -6.01 3.02 0.22
N VAL A 102 -6.98 3.19 -0.68
CA VAL A 102 -6.78 3.66 -2.05
C VAL A 102 -7.83 4.74 -2.33
N ILE A 103 -7.36 5.90 -2.78
CA ILE A 103 -8.17 7.04 -3.17
C ILE A 103 -8.19 7.10 -4.69
N THR A 104 -9.39 7.20 -5.24
CA THR A 104 -9.62 7.24 -6.68
C THR A 104 -10.47 8.44 -7.04
N LEU A 105 -10.18 9.05 -8.19
CA LEU A 105 -11.06 9.99 -8.86
C LEU A 105 -11.74 9.22 -9.98
N VAL A 106 -13.07 9.16 -9.97
CA VAL A 106 -13.83 8.28 -10.87
C VAL A 106 -15.08 8.95 -11.41
N ASN A 107 -15.51 8.52 -12.59
CA ASN A 107 -16.89 8.69 -13.04
C ASN A 107 -17.65 7.38 -12.76
N GLU A 108 -18.89 7.50 -12.28
CA GLU A 108 -19.79 6.37 -12.10
C GLU A 108 -20.66 6.17 -13.35
N THR A 109 -20.89 4.92 -13.72
CA THR A 109 -21.79 4.51 -14.80
C THR A 109 -22.64 3.32 -14.38
N ASN A 110 -23.69 3.00 -15.15
CA ASN A 110 -24.50 1.78 -15.00
C ASN A 110 -25.10 1.60 -13.59
N HIS A 111 -25.93 2.54 -13.14
CA HIS A 111 -26.64 2.45 -11.87
C HIS A 111 -27.81 1.46 -11.94
N LYS A 112 -27.59 0.24 -11.44
CA LYS A 112 -28.65 -0.73 -11.11
C LYS A 112 -28.84 -0.74 -9.60
N GLU A 113 -29.95 -1.30 -9.09
CA GLU A 113 -30.32 -1.22 -7.66
C GLU A 113 -29.24 -1.64 -6.65
N LYS A 114 -28.29 -2.52 -7.03
CA LYS A 114 -27.22 -3.01 -6.14
C LYS A 114 -25.82 -2.94 -6.74
N GLN A 115 -25.67 -2.32 -7.90
CA GLN A 115 -24.43 -2.33 -8.66
C GLN A 115 -24.27 -1.02 -9.41
N PHE A 116 -23.05 -0.52 -9.40
CA PHE A 116 -22.59 0.57 -10.25
C PHE A 116 -21.18 0.22 -10.71
N GLU A 117 -20.79 0.78 -11.84
CA GLU A 117 -19.44 0.65 -12.37
C GLU A 117 -18.71 1.96 -12.15
N ILE A 118 -17.41 1.88 -11.86
CA ILE A 118 -16.53 3.04 -11.75
C ILE A 118 -15.42 2.92 -12.76
N SER A 119 -15.11 4.03 -13.41
CA SER A 119 -13.96 4.16 -14.28
C SER A 119 -13.23 5.45 -13.91
N GLY A 120 -11.92 5.35 -13.69
CA GLY A 120 -11.12 6.49 -13.32
C GLY A 120 -9.71 6.11 -12.91
N ASN A 121 -9.12 6.94 -12.08
CA ASN A 121 -7.70 6.94 -11.80
C ASN A 121 -7.43 6.86 -10.30
N ILE A 122 -6.36 6.15 -9.93
CA ILE A 122 -5.81 6.19 -8.57
C ILE A 122 -5.12 7.55 -8.38
N VAL A 123 -5.52 8.26 -7.33
CA VAL A 123 -4.95 9.55 -6.93
C VAL A 123 -3.89 9.34 -5.87
N HIS A 124 -4.19 8.50 -4.87
CA HIS A 124 -3.28 8.22 -3.77
C HIS A 124 -3.59 6.88 -3.12
N TRP A 125 -2.61 6.30 -2.43
CA TRP A 125 -2.76 5.04 -1.70
C TRP A 125 -1.76 5.00 -0.56
N SER A 126 -2.03 4.16 0.42
CA SER A 126 -1.10 3.90 1.51
C SER A 126 -1.36 2.54 2.15
N SER A 127 -0.31 1.93 2.69
CA SER A 127 -0.39 0.79 3.61
C SER A 127 0.56 1.06 4.75
N THR A 128 0.03 1.14 5.97
CA THR A 128 0.83 1.50 7.16
C THR A 128 0.40 0.70 8.37
N LYS A 129 1.33 0.57 9.32
CA LYS A 129 1.05 -0.03 10.61
C LYS A 129 0.11 0.83 11.43
N CYS A 130 -0.94 0.22 11.98
CA CYS A 130 -1.77 0.87 12.97
C CYS A 130 -0.93 1.18 14.21
N LYS A 131 -0.87 2.46 14.60
CA LYS A 131 -0.16 2.90 15.81
C LYS A 131 -0.81 2.39 17.11
N ARG A 132 -2.09 2.00 17.04
CA ARG A 132 -2.87 1.54 18.20
C ARG A 132 -3.10 0.04 18.11
N VAL A 133 -3.04 -0.65 19.25
CA VAL A 133 -3.41 -2.07 19.33
C VAL A 133 -4.93 -2.16 19.19
N THR A 134 -5.39 -2.59 18.02
CA THR A 134 -6.79 -2.92 17.78
C THR A 134 -7.10 -4.23 18.50
N ARG A 135 -8.24 -4.31 19.21
CA ARG A 135 -8.68 -5.53 19.91
C ARG A 135 -9.80 -6.28 19.17
N SER A 136 -10.17 -5.82 17.97
CA SER A 136 -11.14 -6.46 17.10
C SER A 136 -10.90 -6.10 15.63
N VAL A 137 -11.40 -6.95 14.73
CA VAL A 137 -11.39 -6.72 13.27
C VAL A 137 -12.15 -5.43 12.93
N LEU A 138 -13.33 -5.23 13.53
CA LEU A 138 -14.12 -4.03 13.34
C LEU A 138 -13.36 -2.75 13.75
N ALA A 139 -12.55 -2.82 14.81
CA ALA A 139 -11.74 -1.67 15.21
C ALA A 139 -10.67 -1.34 14.15
N SER A 140 -9.99 -2.33 13.56
CA SER A 140 -9.03 -2.08 12.47
C SER A 140 -9.71 -1.51 11.22
N GLU A 141 -10.92 -1.98 10.90
CA GLU A 141 -11.71 -1.42 9.79
C GLU A 141 -12.07 0.06 10.06
N ILE A 142 -12.55 0.40 11.26
CA ILE A 142 -12.88 1.78 11.64
C ILE A 142 -11.65 2.68 11.58
N TYR A 143 -10.49 2.22 12.06
CA TYR A 143 -9.26 3.01 11.95
C TYR A 143 -8.80 3.18 10.51
N GLY A 144 -8.95 2.14 9.66
CA GLY A 144 -8.70 2.23 8.23
C GLY A 144 -9.61 3.27 7.57
N MET A 145 -10.91 3.21 7.88
CA MET A 145 -11.92 4.16 7.39
C MET A 145 -11.61 5.59 7.81
N ALA A 146 -11.32 5.84 9.09
CA ALA A 146 -11.00 7.17 9.60
C ALA A 146 -9.73 7.73 8.92
N ASN A 147 -8.68 6.93 8.81
CA ASN A 147 -7.45 7.33 8.14
C ASN A 147 -7.68 7.66 6.65
N GLY A 148 -8.41 6.81 5.92
CA GLY A 148 -8.74 7.08 4.53
C GLY A 148 -9.64 8.31 4.37
N PHE A 149 -10.61 8.51 5.27
CA PHE A 149 -11.51 9.66 5.27
C PHE A 149 -10.75 10.98 5.48
N ASP A 150 -9.86 11.03 6.47
CA ASP A 150 -9.06 12.23 6.79
C ASP A 150 -8.18 12.66 5.60
N ILE A 151 -7.57 11.69 4.90
CA ILE A 151 -6.79 12.00 3.69
C ILE A 151 -7.72 12.35 2.52
N GLY A 152 -8.84 11.65 2.35
CA GLY A 152 -9.81 11.95 1.31
C GLY A 152 -10.38 13.37 1.41
N ILE A 153 -10.72 13.84 2.61
CA ILE A 153 -11.23 15.20 2.81
C ILE A 153 -10.16 16.26 2.56
N SER A 154 -8.88 15.96 2.82
CA SER A 154 -7.78 16.87 2.53
C SER A 154 -7.51 17.09 1.03
N LEU A 155 -7.99 16.19 0.18
CA LEU A 155 -7.85 16.26 -1.28
C LEU A 155 -9.05 16.92 -1.97
N ARG A 156 -10.14 17.19 -1.24
CA ARG A 156 -11.35 17.83 -1.75
C ARG A 156 -11.22 19.35 -1.70
#